data_AF-A0A0M4QX07-F1
#
_entry.id   AF-A0A0M4QX07-F1
#
_cell.length_a   1.000
_cell.length_b   1.000
_cell.length_c   1.000
_cell.angle_alpha   90.00
_cell.angle_beta   90.00
_cell.angle_gamma   90.00
#
_symmetry.space_group_name_H-M   'P 1'
#
loop_
_entity.id
_entity.type
_entity.pdbx_description
1 polymer ?
#
loop_
_entity_poly.entity_id
_entity_poly.type
_entity_poly.pdbx_seq_one_letter_code
_entity_poly.pdbx_strand_id
1 'polypeptide(L)' 'MRTIVDGWDAFELWLTGLPFVVQVVFVTVVVLPACALVAIGADRATRRFDTPRGRRDGGA' A
#
# COMPACT_ATOMS: atom_id res chain seq x y z
N MET A 1 -15.55 -6.33 -6.04
CA MET A 1 -14.41 -7.03 -6.68
C MET A 1 -14.27 -6.66 -8.15
N ARG A 2 -15.26 -6.92 -9.02
CA ARG A 2 -15.17 -6.59 -10.46
C ARG A 2 -14.77 -5.13 -10.73
N THR A 3 -15.40 -4.16 -10.06
CA THR A 3 -15.07 -2.73 -10.20
C THR A 3 -13.61 -2.39 -9.87
N ILE A 4 -12.98 -3.10 -8.93
CA ILE A 4 -11.58 -2.88 -8.57
C ILE A 4 -10.67 -3.48 -9.65
N VAL A 5 -11.05 -4.66 -10.16
CA VAL A 5 -10.32 -5.33 -11.25
C VAL A 5 -10.38 -4.50 -12.52
N ASP A 6 -11.57 -4.00 -12.90
CA ASP A 6 -11.74 -3.15 -14.08
C ASP A 6 -10.98 -1.82 -13.95
N GLY A 7 -10.93 -1.26 -12.73
CA GLY A 7 -10.13 -0.06 -12.45
C GLY A 7 -8.62 -0.30 -12.55
N TRP A 8 -8.16 -1.48 -12.11
CA TRP A 8 -6.75 -1.88 -12.23
C TRP A 8 -6.37 -2.16 -13.68
N ASP A 9 -7.24 -2.82 -14.45
CA ASP A 9 -7.03 -3.09 -15.89
C ASP A 9 -6.88 -1.79 -16.69
N ALA A 10 -7.76 -0.80 -16.45
CA ALA A 10 -7.64 0.52 -17.06
C ALA A 10 -6.34 1.24 -16.67
N PHE A 11 -5.89 1.09 -15.41
CA PHE A 11 -4.62 1.65 -14.95
C PHE A 11 -3.43 0.98 -15.62
N GLU A 12 -3.45 -0.35 -15.78
CA GLU A 12 -2.42 -1.12 -16.45
C GLU A 12 -2.28 -0.70 -17.92
N LEU A 13 -3.39 -0.56 -18.65
CA LEU A 13 -3.39 -0.10 -20.03
C LEU A 13 -2.87 1.34 -20.18
N TRP A 14 -3.24 2.23 -19.27
CA TRP A 14 -2.72 3.60 -19.26
C TRP A 14 -1.21 3.63 -18.97
N LEU A 15 -0.76 2.87 -17.98
CA LEU A 15 0.64 2.84 -17.55
C LEU A 15 1.56 2.21 -18.62
N THR A 16 1.09 1.15 -19.28
CA THR A 16 1.84 0.45 -20.34
C THR A 16 1.82 1.21 -21.67
N GLY A 17 0.91 2.16 -21.84
CA GLY A 17 0.90 3.09 -22.99
C GLY A 17 1.99 4.17 -22.93
N LEU A 18 2.71 4.31 -21.82
CA LEU A 18 3.80 5.29 -21.67
C LEU A 18 5.11 4.78 -22.27
N PRO A 19 6.02 5.69 -22.69
CA PRO A 19 7.38 5.30 -23.06
C PRO A 19 8.11 4.58 -21.92
N PHE A 20 8.91 3.56 -22.22
CA PHE A 20 9.55 2.69 -21.22
C PHE A 20 10.27 3.45 -20.09
N VAL A 21 11.08 4.45 -20.42
CA VAL A 21 11.80 5.25 -19.41
C VAL A 21 10.84 6.01 -18.51
N VAL A 22 9.79 6.58 -19.08
CA VAL A 22 8.76 7.32 -18.33
C VAL A 22 7.99 6.37 -17.42
N GLN A 23 7.64 5.18 -17.92
CA GLN A 23 6.96 4.14 -17.14
C GLN A 23 7.80 3.72 -15.93
N VAL A 24 9.09 3.42 -16.11
CA VAL A 24 9.99 2.99 -15.03
C VAL A 24 10.17 4.10 -14.00
N VAL A 25 10.37 5.35 -14.45
CA VAL A 25 10.50 6.51 -13.54
C VAL A 25 9.20 6.71 -12.75
N PHE A 26 8.04 6.65 -13.41
CA PHE A 26 6.75 6.81 -12.75
C PHE A 26 6.50 5.74 -11.69
N VAL A 27 6.73 4.47 -12.02
CA VAL A 27 6.57 3.37 -11.04
C VAL A 27 7.51 3.56 -9.86
N THR A 28 8.77 3.91 -10.13
CA THR A 28 9.79 4.03 -9.09
C THR A 28 9.57 5.23 -8.18
N VAL A 29 9.19 6.38 -8.74
CA VAL A 29 9.10 7.65 -8.00
C VAL A 29 7.70 7.90 -7.43
N VAL A 30 6.66 7.30 -8.02
CA VAL A 30 5.27 7.55 -7.62
C VAL A 30 4.64 6.31 -7.00
N VAL A 31 4.63 5.18 -7.72
CA VAL A 31 3.90 3.98 -7.28
C VAL A 31 4.56 3.34 -6.06
N LEU A 32 5.89 3.13 -6.09
CA LEU A 32 6.60 2.54 -4.95
C LEU A 32 6.47 3.39 -3.67
N PRO A 33 6.68 4.71 -3.70
CA PRO A 33 6.46 5.54 -2.50
C PRO A 33 5.01 5.55 -2.05
N ALA A 34 4.03 5.54 -2.97
CA ALA A 34 2.63 5.43 -2.60
C ALA A 34 2.35 4.11 -1.85
N CYS A 35 2.87 2.99 -2.33
CA CYS A 35 2.80 1.70 -1.64
C CYS A 35 3.40 1.78 -0.22
N ALA A 36 4.58 2.39 -0.09
CA ALA A 36 5.23 2.58 1.21
C ALA A 36 4.38 3.44 2.16
N LEU A 37 3.79 4.53 1.66
CA LEU A 37 2.91 5.39 2.44
C LEU A 37 1.65 4.65 2.92
N VAL A 38 1.05 3.84 2.06
CA VAL A 38 -0.11 3.00 2.41
C VAL A 38 0.28 1.98 3.49
N ALA A 39 1.43 1.31 3.35
CA ALA A 39 1.94 0.36 4.34
C ALA A 39 2.19 1.04 5.69
N ILE A 40 2.88 2.18 5.70
CA ILE A 40 3.13 2.98 6.92
C ILE A 40 1.80 3.44 7.53
N GLY A 41 0.82 3.83 6.71
CA GLY A 41 -0.52 4.22 7.15
C GLY A 41 -1.25 3.05 7.83
N ALA A 42 -1.21 1.87 7.22
CA ALA A 42 -1.78 0.65 7.77
C ALA A 42 -1.10 0.26 9.10
N ASP A 43 0.23 0.32 9.18
CA ASP A 43 0.98 0.06 10.41
C ASP A 43 0.57 1.03 11.53
N ARG A 44 0.41 2.31 11.20
CA ARG A 44 -0.06 3.32 12.16
C ARG A 44 -1.50 3.07 12.61
N ALA A 45 -2.37 2.66 11.68
CA ALA A 45 -3.75 2.31 12.01
C ALA A 45 -3.76 1.13 12.99
N THR A 46 -3.05 0.06 12.67
CA THR A 46 -2.95 -1.13 13.52
C THR A 46 -2.38 -0.79 14.89
N ARG A 47 -1.29 -0.01 14.98
CA ARG A 47 -0.74 0.47 16.27
C ARG A 47 -1.73 1.30 17.10
N ARG A 48 -2.66 1.99 16.45
CA ARG A 48 -3.71 2.76 17.12
C ARG A 48 -4.83 1.85 17.66
N PHE A 49 -5.06 0.71 17.01
CA PHE A 49 -5.99 -0.32 17.47
C PHE A 49 -5.34 -1.32 18.44
N ASP A 50 -4.02 -1.39 18.48
CA ASP A 50 -3.24 -2.18 19.43
C ASP A 50 -3.36 -1.54 20.83
N THR A 51 -4.54 -1.71 21.42
CA THR A 51 -4.78 -1.45 22.83
C THR A 51 -3.84 -2.38 23.59
N PRO A 52 -3.00 -1.91 24.52
CA PRO A 52 -2.06 -2.76 25.24
C PRO A 52 -2.83 -3.90 25.91
N ARG A 53 -2.82 -5.09 25.30
CA ARG A 53 -3.36 -6.29 25.91
C ARG A 53 -2.43 -6.57 27.08
N GLY A 54 -2.96 -6.24 28.25
CA GLY A 54 -2.19 -6.00 29.46
C GLY A 54 -1.19 -7.10 29.76
N ARG A 55 -0.03 -6.64 30.22
CA ARG A 55 0.91 -7.33 31.09
C ARG A 55 0.17 -8.00 32.28
N ARG A 56 -0.37 -9.19 32.03
CA ARG A 56 -0.76 -10.26 32.96
C ARG A 56 -0.48 -11.51 32.12
N ASP A 57 0.65 -12.19 32.28
CA ASP A 57 0.87 -13.12 33.40
C ASP A 57 2.37 -13.26 33.69
N GLY A 58 2.79 -12.62 34.77
CA GLY A 58 4.02 -12.91 35.47
C GLY A 58 3.71 -12.75 36.95
N GLY A 59 3.48 -13.85 37.65
CA GLY A 59 3.14 -13.82 39.06
C GLY A 59 2.82 -15.19 39.64
N ALA A 60 3.87 -15.79 40.23
CA ALA A 60 3.91 -16.81 41.28
C ALA A 60 3.38 -18.23 40.97
#